data_AF-Q9RWL6-F1
#
_entry.id   AF-Q9RWL6-F1
#
_cell.length_a   1.000
_cell.length_b   1.000
_cell.length_c   1.000
_cell.angle_alpha   90.00
_cell.angle_beta   90.00
_cell.angle_gamma   90.00
#
_symmetry.space_group_name_H-M   'P 1'
#
loop_
_entity.id
_entity.type
_entity.pdbx_description
1 polymer ?
#
loop_
_entity_poly.entity_id
_entity_poly.type
_entity_poly.pdbx_seq_one_letter_code
_entity_poly.pdbx_strand_id
1 'polypeptide(L)'
;MPESALSWRALETRVGLDALPDFHRAFLHWRGVEGVDAMPLRRVQQRVEAELNRMVQGDLAAREGDDWRLIPGALEGFEAAAPYLPEAPDSLPL
;
A
#
# COMPACT_ATOMS: atom_id res chain seq x y z
N MET A 1 -19.79 5.93 2.81
CA MET A 1 -18.47 5.79 2.15
C MET A 1 -17.43 5.87 3.26
N PRO A 2 -16.51 4.92 3.43
CA PRO A 2 -15.57 4.99 4.53
C PRO A 2 -14.64 6.18 4.30
N GLU A 3 -14.85 7.26 5.05
CA GLU A 3 -14.04 8.49 5.01
C GLU A 3 -12.58 8.25 5.42
N SER A 4 -12.25 7.02 5.84
CA SER A 4 -10.95 6.60 6.35
C SER A 4 -10.15 5.71 5.39
N ALA A 5 -10.62 5.46 4.15
CA ALA A 5 -9.89 4.61 3.22
C ALA A 5 -8.66 5.34 2.64
N LEU A 6 -7.47 4.75 2.81
CA LEU A 6 -6.20 5.28 2.35
C LEU A 6 -6.02 5.02 0.84
N SER A 7 -5.80 6.08 0.07
CA SER A 7 -5.41 5.96 -1.35
C SER A 7 -3.98 5.45 -1.47
N TRP A 8 -3.78 4.36 -2.22
CA TRP A 8 -2.45 3.85 -2.55
C TRP A 8 -1.64 4.89 -3.32
N ARG A 9 -2.24 5.54 -4.31
CA ARG A 9 -1.56 6.59 -5.09
C ARG A 9 -1.13 7.78 -4.24
N ALA A 10 -1.96 8.17 -3.25
CA ALA A 10 -1.59 9.20 -2.28
C ALA A 10 -0.40 8.76 -1.41
N LEU A 11 -0.36 7.48 -1.02
CA LEU A 11 0.76 6.89 -0.29
C LEU A 11 2.06 6.93 -1.11
N GLU A 12 2.02 6.50 -2.37
CA GLU A 12 3.17 6.56 -3.30
C GLU A 12 3.68 8.00 -3.47
N THR A 13 2.76 8.97 -3.51
CA THR A 13 3.09 10.39 -3.61
C THR A 13 3.82 10.90 -2.36
N ARG A 14 3.43 10.43 -1.17
CA ARG A 14 4.10 10.77 0.11
C ARG A 14 5.47 10.11 0.25
N VAL A 15 5.62 8.87 -0.24
CA VAL A 15 6.92 8.17 -0.26
C VAL A 15 7.91 8.92 -1.15
N GLY A 16 7.45 9.44 -2.29
CA GLY A 16 8.27 10.15 -3.24
C GLY A 16 8.97 9.21 -4.23
N LEU A 17 9.25 9.72 -5.43
CA LEU A 17 9.74 8.92 -6.56
C LEU A 17 11.09 8.23 -6.29
N ASP A 18 11.96 8.84 -5.49
CA ASP A 18 13.29 8.30 -5.19
C ASP A 18 13.22 7.08 -4.26
N ALA A 19 12.28 7.07 -3.30
CA ALA A 19 12.11 5.97 -2.34
C ALA A 19 11.07 4.93 -2.78
N LEU A 20 10.30 5.24 -3.83
CA LEU A 20 9.22 4.38 -4.33
C LEU A 20 9.67 2.96 -4.71
N PRO A 21 10.81 2.75 -5.41
CA PRO A 21 11.29 1.41 -5.72
C PRO A 21 11.50 0.54 -4.48
N ASP A 22 12.12 1.09 -3.44
CA ASP A 22 12.43 0.33 -2.23
C ASP A 22 11.18 0.09 -1.39
N PHE A 23 10.27 1.06 -1.36
CA PHE A 23 8.95 0.89 -0.77
C PHE A 23 8.14 -0.25 -1.44
N HIS A 24 8.12 -0.30 -2.77
CA HIS A 24 7.46 -1.39 -3.51
C HIS A 24 8.09 -2.75 -3.22
N ARG A 25 9.42 -2.83 -3.13
CA ARG A 25 10.11 -4.07 -2.77
C ARG A 25 9.77 -4.51 -1.35
N ALA A 26 9.79 -3.58 -0.39
CA ALA A 26 9.41 -3.85 0.99
C ALA A 26 7.97 -4.36 1.09
N PHE A 27 7.04 -3.75 0.33
CA PHE A 27 5.65 -4.22 0.26
C PHE A 27 5.57 -5.66 -0.26
N LEU A 28 6.26 -5.97 -1.36
CA LEU A 28 6.26 -7.33 -1.91
C LEU A 28 6.89 -8.36 -0.96
N HIS A 29 7.95 -7.99 -0.25
CA HIS A 29 8.54 -8.84 0.79
C HIS A 29 7.56 -9.11 1.94
N TRP A 30 6.89 -8.07 2.43
CA TRP A 30 5.86 -8.21 3.46
C TRP A 30 4.71 -9.13 3.02
N ARG A 31 4.35 -9.09 1.73
CA ARG A 31 3.37 -9.99 1.10
C ARG A 31 3.89 -11.42 0.87
N GLY A 32 5.15 -11.71 1.20
CA GLY A 32 5.76 -13.02 1.03
C GLY A 32 6.16 -13.34 -0.42
N VAL A 33 6.33 -12.34 -1.28
CA VAL A 33 6.80 -12.55 -2.65
C VAL A 33 8.31 -12.76 -2.64
N GLU A 34 8.76 -13.89 -3.19
CA GLU A 34 10.17 -14.23 -3.27
C GLU A 34 10.88 -13.59 -4.46
N GLY A 35 12.20 -13.40 -4.32
CA GLY A 35 13.08 -12.98 -5.42
C GLY A 35 12.93 -11.51 -5.84
N VAL A 36 12.25 -10.70 -5.03
CA VAL A 36 11.91 -9.29 -5.32
C VAL A 36 13.15 -8.43 -5.54
N ASP A 37 14.22 -8.64 -4.77
CA ASP A 37 15.45 -7.84 -4.85
C ASP A 37 16.15 -7.93 -6.21
N ALA A 38 16.07 -9.09 -6.86
CA ALA A 38 16.66 -9.32 -8.17
C ALA A 38 15.73 -8.92 -9.33
N MET A 39 14.47 -8.54 -9.05
CA MET A 39 13.51 -8.21 -10.11
C MET A 39 13.78 -6.82 -10.71
N PRO A 40 13.61 -6.67 -12.04
CA PRO A 40 13.60 -5.35 -12.65
C PRO A 40 12.40 -4.54 -12.17
N LEU A 41 12.57 -3.22 -12.04
CA LEU A 41 11.55 -2.31 -11.48
C LEU A 41 10.18 -2.44 -12.16
N ARG A 42 10.15 -2.61 -13.48
CA ARG A 42 8.91 -2.82 -14.22
C ARG A 42 8.14 -4.06 -13.72
N ARG A 43 8.86 -5.14 -13.38
CA ARG A 43 8.26 -6.36 -12.86
C ARG A 43 7.84 -6.20 -11.39
N VAL A 44 8.61 -5.44 -10.61
CA VAL A 44 8.21 -5.05 -9.24
C VAL A 44 6.86 -4.31 -9.28
N GLN A 45 6.73 -3.28 -10.11
CA GLN A 45 5.48 -2.51 -10.25
C GLN A 45 4.29 -3.40 -10.64
N GLN A 46 4.45 -4.24 -11.66
CA GLN A 46 3.40 -5.19 -12.07
C GLN A 46 2.99 -6.15 -10.95
N ARG A 47 3.94 -6.58 -10.10
CA ARG A 47 3.65 -7.43 -8.95
C ARG A 47 2.93 -6.67 -7.84
N VAL A 48 3.30 -5.41 -7.59
CA VAL A 48 2.59 -4.56 -6.63
C VAL A 48 1.13 -4.42 -7.05
N GLU A 49 0.87 -4.06 -8.30
CA GLU A 49 -0.50 -3.96 -8.83
C GLU A 49 -1.28 -5.27 -8.71
N ALA A 50 -0.63 -6.42 -8.95
CA ALA A 50 -1.24 -7.73 -8.78
C ALA A 50 -1.62 -8.02 -7.31
N GLU A 51 -0.74 -7.69 -6.35
CA GLU A 51 -1.04 -7.82 -4.92
C GLU A 51 -2.15 -6.87 -4.46
N LEU A 52 -2.17 -5.63 -4.96
CA LEU A 52 -3.24 -4.68 -4.66
C LEU A 52 -4.60 -5.19 -5.19
N ASN A 53 -4.63 -5.76 -6.39
CA ASN A 53 -5.83 -6.41 -6.90
C ASN A 53 -6.25 -7.64 -6.07
N ARG A 54 -5.30 -8.39 -5.50
CA ARG A 54 -5.62 -9.46 -4.53
C ARG A 54 -6.19 -8.92 -3.24
N MET A 55 -5.69 -7.78 -2.74
CA MET A 55 -6.28 -7.10 -1.58
C MET A 55 -7.72 -6.69 -1.85
N VAL A 56 -8.04 -6.26 -3.08
CA VAL A 56 -9.43 -5.99 -3.49
C VAL A 56 -10.29 -7.25 -3.44
N GLN A 57 -9.77 -8.38 -3.90
CA GLN A 57 -10.50 -9.66 -3.83
C GLN A 57 -10.70 -10.17 -2.39
N GLY A 58 -9.88 -9.74 -1.45
CA GLY A 58 -9.94 -10.11 -0.04
C GLY A 58 -10.56 -9.05 0.87
N ASP A 59 -11.32 -8.10 0.31
CA ASP A 59 -11.99 -7.01 1.04
C ASP A 59 -11.06 -6.09 1.87
N LEU A 60 -9.74 -6.14 1.62
CA LEU A 60 -8.73 -5.26 2.23
C LEU A 60 -8.55 -3.95 1.46
N ALA A 61 -9.10 -3.87 0.25
CA ALA A 61 -9.07 -2.69 -0.58
C ALA A 61 -10.31 -2.60 -1.46
N ALA A 62 -10.62 -1.41 -1.95
CA ALA A 62 -11.58 -1.20 -3.01
C ALA A 62 -10.87 -0.55 -4.21
N ARG A 63 -11.21 -0.98 -5.42
CA ARG A 63 -10.70 -0.33 -6.63
C ARG A 63 -11.61 0.85 -7.00
N GLU A 64 -11.04 2.04 -7.06
CA GLU A 64 -11.73 3.29 -7.40
C GLU A 64 -11.04 3.90 -8.64
N GLY A 65 -11.55 3.56 -9.82
CA GLY A 65 -10.92 3.93 -11.10
C GLY A 65 -9.52 3.33 -11.25
N ASP A 66 -8.52 4.22 -11.30
CA ASP A 66 -7.09 3.89 -11.41
C ASP A 66 -6.37 3.87 -10.04
N ASP A 67 -7.11 3.93 -8.94
CA ASP A 67 -6.55 3.92 -7.59
C ASP A 67 -7.07 2.74 -6.76
N TRP A 68 -6.32 2.39 -5.72
CA TRP A 68 -6.68 1.40 -4.71
C TRP A 68 -6.90 2.08 -3.37
N ARG A 69 -8.15 2.01 -2.89
CA ARG A 69 -8.57 2.52 -1.59
C ARG A 69 -8.43 1.43 -0.57
N LEU A 70 -7.32 1.43 0.16
CA LEU A 70 -7.05 0.49 1.23
C LEU A 70 -7.93 0.81 2.44
N ILE A 71 -8.54 -0.21 3.05
CA ILE A 71 -9.29 -0.02 4.29
C ILE A 71 -8.31 0.31 5.45
N PRO A 72 -8.78 0.96 6.53
CA PRO A 72 -7.99 1.06 7.76
C PRO A 72 -7.48 -0.31 8.22
N GLY A 73 -6.19 -0.40 8.59
CA GLY A 73 -5.57 -1.66 9.01
C GLY A 73 -5.12 -2.59 7.87
N ALA A 74 -5.41 -2.28 6.60
CA ALA A 74 -4.98 -3.12 5.47
C ALA A 74 -3.45 -3.24 5.31
N LEU A 75 -2.69 -2.31 5.90
CA LEU A 75 -1.22 -2.31 5.94
C LEU A 75 -0.69 -2.56 7.37
N GLU A 76 -1.50 -3.12 8.27
CA GLU A 76 -1.05 -3.46 9.61
C GLU A 76 0.13 -4.45 9.56
N GLY A 77 1.19 -4.15 10.33
CA GLY A 77 2.44 -4.90 10.29
C GLY A 77 3.37 -4.58 9.11
N PHE A 78 2.99 -3.69 8.19
CA PHE A 78 3.89 -3.20 7.15
C PHE A 78 4.62 -1.92 7.61
N GLU A 79 5.76 -2.11 8.28
CA GLU A 79 6.51 -1.01 8.93
C GLU A 79 6.95 0.10 7.97
N ALA A 80 7.27 -0.24 6.71
CA ALA A 80 7.72 0.76 5.74
C ALA A 80 6.61 1.76 5.33
N ALA A 81 5.33 1.43 5.53
CA ALA A 81 4.23 2.37 5.32
C ALA A 81 3.99 3.28 6.53
N ALA A 82 4.39 2.87 7.74
CA ALA A 82 4.05 3.56 8.99
C ALA A 82 4.36 5.08 8.98
N PRO A 83 5.50 5.57 8.43
CA PRO A 83 5.80 7.01 8.39
C PRO A 83 4.84 7.82 7.50
N TYR A 84 4.10 7.15 6.61
CA TYR A 84 3.28 7.78 5.57
C TYR A 84 1.78 7.54 5.77
N LEU A 85 1.42 6.66 6.71
CA LEU A 85 0.03 6.48 7.10
C LEU A 85 -0.48 7.79 7.69
N PRO A 86 -1.68 8.24 7.32
CA PRO A 86 -2.31 9.32 8.06
C PRO A 86 -2.42 8.86 9.52
N GLU A 87 -2.00 9.69 10.47
CA GLU A 87 -2.36 9.49 11.87
C GLU A 87 -3.87 9.23 11.90
N ALA A 88 -4.28 8.11 12.49
CA ALA A 88 -5.70 7.81 12.64
C ALA A 88 -6.37 9.08 13.18
N PRO A 89 -7.54 9.49 12.66
CA PRO A 89 -8.22 10.64 13.22
C PRO A 89 -8.36 10.37 14.72
N ASP A 90 -7.80 11.27 15.52
CA ASP A 90 -7.95 11.35 16.97
C ASP A 90 -9.32 10.77 17.33
N SER A 91 -9.32 9.62 18.00
CA SER A 91 -10.48 9.26 18.79
C SER A 91 -10.57 10.30 19.88
N LEU A 92 -11.29 11.38 19.59
CA LEU A 92 -11.64 12.44 20.52
C LEU A 92 -12.15 11.76 21.81
N PRO A 93 -11.58 12.09 22.97
CA PRO A 93 -12.06 11.53 24.23
C PRO A 93 -13.51 11.97 24.43
N LEU A 94 -14.39 11.01 24.75
CA LEU A 94 -15.73 11.25 25.30
C LEU A 94 -15.64 11.84 26.71
#